data_AF-A0AAN9KBV1-F1
#
_entry.id   AF-A0AAN9KBV1-F1
#
_cell.length_a   1.000
_cell.length_b   1.000
_cell.length_c   1.000
_cell.angle_alpha   90.00
_cell.angle_beta   90.00
_cell.angle_gamma   90.00
#
_symmetry.space_group_name_H-M   'P 1'
#
loop_
_entity.id
_entity.type
_entity.pdbx_description
1 polymer ?
#
loop_
_entity_poly.entity_id
_entity_poly.type
_entity_poly.pdbx_seq_one_letter_code
_entity_poly.pdbx_strand_id
1 'polypeptide(L)'
;MGKVESGTDQVKIVAIFIDENRVNCAGPGENLQIRMSGVEEDILIGFVLSSIANPIATVTEFVVQLAILELLDNVSNYICIEKFFDFPQLGRFTVRTEGKTVAVGKVTVL
;
A
#
# COMPACT_ATOMS: atom_id res chain seq x y z
N MET A 1 -10.91 3.92 21.67
CA MET A 1 -10.87 5.00 20.66
C MET A 1 -9.42 5.43 20.49
N GLY A 2 -8.63 4.61 19.79
CA GLY A 2 -7.19 4.86 19.60
C GLY A 2 -7.00 5.92 18.53
N LYS A 3 -6.18 6.94 18.81
CA LYS A 3 -5.67 7.84 17.78
C LYS A 3 -4.86 7.02 16.78
N VAL A 4 -5.19 7.10 15.50
CA VAL A 4 -4.44 6.51 14.41
C VAL A 4 -3.27 7.44 14.12
N GLU A 5 -2.04 7.02 14.41
CA GLU A 5 -0.83 7.74 14.02
C GLU A 5 -0.45 7.30 12.61
N SER A 6 -0.72 8.17 11.64
CA SER A 6 -0.17 8.05 10.29
C SER A 6 1.34 8.25 10.35
N GLY A 7 2.13 7.21 10.06
CA GLY A 7 3.58 7.33 9.90
C GLY A 7 3.89 8.22 8.69
N THR A 8 4.10 9.51 8.92
CA THR A 8 4.49 10.49 7.89
C THR A 8 5.98 10.78 7.95
N ASP A 9 6.79 9.76 8.22
CA ASP A 9 8.22 9.93 8.35
C ASP A 9 8.83 10.26 6.99
N GLN A 10 9.53 11.39 6.95
CA GLN A 10 10.18 11.84 5.73
C GLN A 10 11.48 11.10 5.53
N VAL A 11 11.59 10.42 4.40
CA VAL A 11 12.76 9.62 4.06
C VAL A 11 13.53 10.25 2.91
N LYS A 12 14.86 10.14 2.97
CA LYS A 12 15.74 10.55 1.88
C LYS A 12 16.16 9.34 1.08
N ILE A 13 15.88 9.36 -0.21
CA ILE A 13 16.37 8.35 -1.15
C ILE A 13 17.85 8.63 -1.44
N VAL A 14 18.71 7.67 -1.11
CA VAL A 14 20.16 7.77 -1.27
C VAL A 14 20.60 7.18 -2.61
N ALA A 15 20.01 6.05 -3.01
CA ALA A 15 20.26 5.40 -4.29
C ALA A 15 19.09 4.51 -4.69
N ILE A 16 18.93 4.31 -6.00
CA ILE A 16 17.99 3.36 -6.59
C ILE A 16 18.76 2.41 -7.52
N PHE A 17 18.30 1.17 -7.58
CA PHE A 17 18.88 0.10 -8.39
C PHE A 17 17.76 -0.63 -9.14
N ILE A 18 18.03 -0.99 -10.39
CA ILE A 18 17.24 -1.95 -11.16
C ILE A 18 18.12 -3.19 -11.29
N ASP A 19 17.63 -4.32 -10.79
CA ASP A 19 18.43 -5.52 -10.56
C ASP A 19 19.68 -5.20 -9.72
N GLU A 20 20.88 -5.25 -10.31
CA GLU A 20 22.15 -4.95 -9.64
C GLU A 20 22.77 -3.61 -10.08
N ASN A 21 22.14 -2.92 -11.04
CA ASN A 21 22.68 -1.72 -11.64
C ASN A 21 22.13 -0.47 -10.95
N ARG A 22 23.04 0.39 -10.47
CA ARG A 22 22.67 1.70 -9.94
C ARG A 22 22.19 2.59 -11.09
N VAL A 23 20.99 3.15 -10.96
CA VAL A 23 20.39 4.04 -11.96
C VAL A 23 20.13 5.43 -11.36
N ASN A 24 20.01 6.44 -12.23
CA ASN A 24 19.75 7.83 -11.82
C ASN A 24 18.26 8.18 -11.79
N CYS A 25 17.45 7.43 -12.52
CA CYS A 25 16.01 7.56 -12.57
C CYS A 25 15.38 6.20 -12.86
N ALA A 26 14.10 6.09 -12.53
CA ALA A 26 13.29 4.93 -12.81
C ALA A 26 11.92 5.37 -13.32
N GLY A 27 11.37 4.62 -14.27
CA GLY A 27 10.04 4.80 -14.83
C GLY A 27 8.95 4.06 -14.04
N PRO A 28 7.67 4.38 -14.30
CA PRO A 28 6.56 3.60 -13.75
C PRO A 28 6.63 2.14 -14.19
N GLY A 29 6.40 1.21 -13.25
CA GLY A 29 6.36 -0.24 -13.51
C GLY A 29 7.70 -0.97 -13.36
N GLU A 30 8.78 -0.26 -13.04
CA GLU A 30 10.08 -0.88 -12.75
C GLU A 30 10.14 -1.41 -11.32
N ASN A 31 10.77 -2.58 -11.15
CA ASN A 31 11.03 -3.15 -9.83
C ASN A 31 12.36 -2.58 -9.32
N LEU A 32 12.30 -1.81 -8.23
CA LEU A 32 13.45 -1.09 -7.70
C LEU A 32 13.90 -1.65 -6.37
N GLN A 33 15.21 -1.75 -6.19
CA GLN A 33 15.82 -1.78 -4.87
C GLN A 33 16.22 -0.36 -4.48
N ILE A 34 15.68 0.13 -3.37
CA ILE A 34 15.87 1.50 -2.90
C ILE A 34 16.73 1.48 -1.64
N ARG A 35 17.78 2.31 -1.61
CA ARG A 35 18.54 2.63 -0.39
C ARG A 35 18.08 3.98 0.12
N MET A 36 17.65 4.03 1.37
CA MET A 36 17.08 5.21 2.02
C MET A 36 17.75 5.50 3.36
N SER A 37 17.63 6.74 3.82
CA SER A 37 18.12 7.22 5.12
C SER A 37 17.09 8.12 5.78
N GLY A 38 17.15 8.26 7.11
CA GLY A 38 16.28 9.18 7.86
C GLY A 38 14.99 8.54 8.39
N VAL A 39 14.90 7.22 8.36
CA VAL A 39 13.88 6.45 9.09
C VAL A 39 14.58 5.36 9.88
N GLU A 40 14.16 5.18 11.13
CA GLU A 40 14.64 4.09 11.99
C GLU A 40 13.82 2.82 11.73
N GLU A 41 14.08 1.72 12.45
CA GLU A 41 13.69 0.32 12.14
C GLU A 41 12.18 0.02 11.99
N ASP A 42 11.30 1.02 12.02
CA ASP A 42 9.84 0.89 12.01
C ASP A 42 9.21 0.73 10.61
N ILE A 43 10.01 0.43 9.57
CA ILE A 43 9.44 0.12 8.25
C ILE A 43 8.85 -1.29 8.25
N LEU A 44 7.53 -1.38 8.15
CA LEU A 44 6.81 -2.64 8.04
C LEU A 44 6.47 -3.00 6.58
N ILE A 45 6.37 -4.30 6.32
CA ILE A 45 5.84 -4.80 5.03
C ILE A 45 4.44 -4.23 4.82
N GLY A 46 4.21 -3.64 3.65
CA GLY A 46 2.95 -3.01 3.29
C GLY A 46 2.96 -1.47 3.37
N PHE A 47 4.02 -0.87 3.92
CA PHE A 47 4.20 0.59 3.83
C PHE A 47 4.46 1.01 2.39
N VAL A 48 3.88 2.16 2.01
CA VAL A 48 3.97 2.72 0.66
C VAL A 48 4.66 4.07 0.70
N LEU A 49 5.75 4.21 -0.06
CA LEU A 49 6.37 5.51 -0.28
C LEU A 49 5.49 6.36 -1.21
N SER A 50 5.28 7.62 -0.86
CA SER A 50 4.52 8.59 -1.66
C SER A 50 5.26 9.91 -1.78
N SER A 51 4.78 10.77 -2.68
CA SER A 51 5.33 12.12 -2.82
C SER A 51 4.93 12.97 -1.61
N ILE A 52 5.85 13.77 -1.09
CA ILE A 52 5.55 14.74 -0.03
C ILE A 52 4.52 15.79 -0.50
N ALA A 53 4.53 16.13 -1.79
CA ALA A 53 3.59 17.09 -2.36
C ALA A 53 2.18 16.49 -2.57
N ASN A 54 2.09 15.17 -2.75
CA ASN A 54 0.85 14.46 -3.00
C ASN A 54 0.87 13.14 -2.20
N PRO A 55 0.69 13.20 -0.87
CA PRO A 55 0.71 12.01 -0.02
C PRO A 55 -0.51 11.14 -0.28
N ILE A 56 -0.36 9.83 -0.10
CA ILE A 56 -1.45 8.86 -0.19
C ILE A 56 -2.18 8.77 1.14
N ALA A 57 -3.51 8.63 1.12
CA ALA A 57 -4.30 8.50 2.33
C ALA A 57 -4.06 7.14 3.03
N THR A 58 -3.93 7.16 4.36
CA THR A 58 -3.89 5.95 5.21
C THR A 58 -5.12 5.94 6.09
N VAL A 59 -5.96 4.91 5.95
CA VAL A 59 -7.23 4.79 6.69
C VAL A 59 -7.37 3.41 7.31
N THR A 60 -8.17 3.31 8.37
CA THR A 60 -8.47 2.05 9.06
C THR A 60 -9.82 1.46 8.66
N GLU A 61 -10.68 2.28 8.07
CA GLU A 61 -12.03 1.93 7.63
C GLU A 61 -12.24 2.49 6.23
N PHE A 62 -12.95 1.75 5.39
CA PHE A 62 -13.20 2.14 4.00
C PHE A 62 -14.40 1.36 3.47
N VAL A 63 -15.04 1.90 2.44
CA VAL A 63 -16.18 1.25 1.79
C VAL A 63 -15.73 0.61 0.49
N VAL A 64 -16.21 -0.62 0.26
CA VAL A 64 -15.80 -1.44 -0.87
C VAL A 64 -17.01 -1.94 -1.65
N GLN A 65 -16.83 -2.11 -2.95
CA GLN A 65 -17.65 -3.01 -3.73
C GLN A 65 -16.96 -4.37 -3.79
N LEU A 66 -17.62 -5.40 -3.27
CA LEU A 66 -17.06 -6.75 -3.13
C LEU A 66 -17.82 -7.75 -4.01
N ALA A 67 -17.08 -8.59 -4.72
CA ALA A 67 -17.59 -9.81 -5.34
C ALA A 67 -17.18 -11.01 -4.47
N ILE A 68 -18.18 -11.67 -3.87
CA ILE A 68 -17.98 -12.80 -2.97
C ILE A 68 -17.94 -14.08 -3.81
N LEU A 69 -16.89 -14.88 -3.61
CA LEU A 69 -16.73 -16.21 -4.19
C LEU A 69 -17.15 -17.28 -3.17
N GLU A 70 -16.73 -17.13 -1.92
CA GLU A 70 -17.10 -17.99 -0.78
C GLU A 70 -17.24 -17.13 0.50
N LEU A 71 -18.12 -17.53 1.43
CA LEU A 71 -18.46 -16.74 2.63
C LEU A 71 -17.29 -16.74 3.64
N LEU A 72 -17.05 -15.62 4.31
CA LEU A 72 -15.95 -15.40 5.24
C LEU A 72 -16.42 -14.84 6.58
N ASP A 73 -15.67 -15.17 7.63
CA ASP A 73 -15.72 -14.50 8.93
C ASP A 73 -14.48 -13.58 9.09
N ASN A 74 -14.74 -12.26 9.10
CA ASN A 74 -13.92 -11.12 9.61
C ASN A 74 -12.42 -10.99 9.25
N VAL A 75 -11.98 -9.75 8.95
CA VAL A 75 -10.57 -9.40 8.65
C VAL A 75 -10.07 -8.35 9.64
N SER A 76 -8.85 -8.51 10.18
CA SER A 76 -8.21 -7.57 11.11
C SER A 76 -6.74 -7.33 10.76
N ASN A 77 -6.45 -6.33 9.93
CA ASN A 77 -5.12 -5.73 9.72
C ASN A 77 -5.25 -4.43 8.91
N TYR A 78 -4.28 -3.52 9.08
CA TYR A 78 -4.21 -2.23 8.38
C TYR A 78 -3.60 -2.37 6.98
N ILE A 79 -4.09 -1.62 6.00
CA ILE A 79 -3.65 -1.67 4.59
C ILE A 79 -3.69 -0.27 3.98
N CYS A 80 -2.64 0.16 3.27
CA CYS A 80 -2.66 1.37 2.44
C CYS A 80 -3.57 1.16 1.22
N ILE A 81 -4.54 2.05 1.01
CA ILE A 81 -5.55 1.92 -0.04
C ILE A 81 -5.94 3.29 -0.61
N GLU A 82 -6.38 3.29 -1.88
CA GLU A 82 -6.94 4.47 -2.54
C GLU A 82 -8.27 4.15 -3.20
N LYS A 83 -9.08 5.17 -3.52
CA LYS A 83 -10.29 4.95 -4.33
C LYS A 83 -9.89 4.36 -5.68
N PHE A 84 -10.61 3.32 -6.11
CA PHE A 84 -10.33 2.62 -7.37
C PHE A 84 -10.34 3.55 -8.59
N PHE A 85 -11.22 4.55 -8.60
CA PHE A 85 -11.32 5.49 -9.70
C PHE A 85 -10.08 6.40 -9.82
N ASP A 86 -9.42 6.67 -8.69
CA ASP A 86 -8.27 7.57 -8.63
C ASP A 86 -6.97 6.79 -8.92
N PHE A 87 -6.77 5.64 -8.26
CA PHE A 87 -5.63 4.75 -8.48
C PHE A 87 -6.03 3.26 -8.50
N PRO A 88 -6.31 2.68 -9.69
CA PRO A 88 -6.81 1.30 -9.79
C PRO A 88 -5.92 0.24 -9.14
N GLN A 89 -4.60 0.43 -9.19
CA GLN A 89 -3.62 -0.48 -8.54
C GLN A 89 -3.73 -0.51 -7.02
N LEU A 90 -4.02 0.63 -6.37
CA LEU A 90 -4.13 0.73 -4.91
C LEU A 90 -5.57 0.55 -4.42
N GLY A 91 -6.54 0.66 -5.32
CA GLY A 91 -7.95 0.43 -5.01
C GLY A 91 -8.46 -0.99 -5.27
N ARG A 92 -7.63 -1.92 -5.76
CA ARG A 92 -8.00 -3.35 -5.95
C ARG A 92 -7.42 -4.20 -4.83
N PHE A 93 -8.23 -5.09 -4.25
CA PHE A 93 -7.76 -6.04 -3.24
C PHE A 93 -8.42 -7.41 -3.38
N THR A 94 -7.82 -8.41 -2.74
CA THR A 94 -8.36 -9.77 -2.64
C THR A 94 -8.45 -10.15 -1.17
N VAL A 95 -9.52 -10.87 -0.82
CA VAL A 95 -9.66 -11.47 0.50
C VAL A 95 -9.32 -12.95 0.39
N ARG A 96 -8.51 -13.44 1.33
CA ARG A 96 -8.03 -14.83 1.35
C ARG A 96 -8.26 -15.46 2.72
N THR A 97 -8.71 -16.71 2.74
CA THR A 97 -8.75 -17.57 3.93
C THR A 97 -8.10 -18.91 3.60
N GLU A 98 -7.30 -19.46 4.52
CA GLU A 98 -6.65 -20.77 4.34
C GLU A 98 -5.94 -20.94 2.99
N GLY A 99 -5.34 -19.86 2.48
CA GLY A 99 -4.67 -19.85 1.18
C GLY A 99 -5.59 -19.81 -0.04
N LYS A 100 -6.92 -19.79 0.11
CA LYS A 100 -7.91 -19.65 -0.97
C LYS A 100 -8.40 -18.21 -1.10
N THR A 101 -8.60 -17.76 -2.33
CA THR A 101 -9.27 -16.48 -2.61
C THR A 101 -10.77 -16.66 -2.52
N VAL A 102 -11.39 -15.82 -1.70
CA VAL A 102 -12.78 -15.94 -1.25
C VAL A 102 -13.59 -14.70 -1.58
N ALA A 103 -12.93 -13.57 -1.82
CA ALA A 103 -13.55 -12.41 -2.44
C ALA A 103 -12.52 -11.55 -3.19
N VAL A 104 -13.02 -10.77 -4.14
CA VAL A 104 -12.25 -9.74 -4.85
C VAL A 104 -13.01 -8.44 -4.74
N GLY A 105 -12.32 -7.35 -4.44
CA GLY A 105 -12.97 -6.08 -4.16
C GLY A 105 -12.26 -4.89 -4.77
N LYS A 106 -13.01 -3.79 -4.84
CA LYS A 106 -12.47 -2.47 -5.14
C LYS A 106 -12.96 -1.44 -4.14
N VAL A 107 -12.08 -0.51 -3.76
CA VAL A 107 -12.39 0.59 -2.85
C VAL A 107 -13.19 1.66 -3.58
N THR A 108 -14.31 2.08 -3.00
CA THR A 108 -15.19 3.11 -3.56
C THR A 108 -15.14 4.40 -2.75
N VAL A 109 -14.95 4.29 -1.43
CA VAL A 109 -14.85 5.42 -0.50
C VAL A 109 -13.77 5.12 0.53
N LEU A 110 -12.99 6.14 0.87
CA LEU A 110 -12.01 6.16 1.95
C LEU A 110 -12.59 6.88 3.16
#